data_AF-A0A7J6T832-F1
#
_entry.id   AF-A0A7J6T832-F1
#
_cell.length_a   1.000
_cell.length_b   1.000
_cell.length_c   1.000
_cell.angle_alpha   90.00
_cell.angle_beta   90.00
_cell.angle_gamma   90.00
#
_symmetry.space_group_name_H-M   'P 1'
#
loop_
_entity.id
_entity.type
_entity.pdbx_description
1 polymer ?
#
loop_
_entity_poly.entity_id
_entity_poly.type
_entity_poly.pdbx_seq_one_letter_code
_entity_poly.pdbx_strand_id
1 'polypeptide(L)'
;MLVLKGPRYMVHRLLLGQLGRISEDDRDHFGKKRMDMAGPLMAASFAQLFRKLVQDSKRILQRQVDSGRHFDLNSAIRSASSITDGLRYQLATGNWGIDKSGKSVRTGVSQVLNRLTFMSTMSHLRRMNTPLERSGKLAKPRQLHNTHWGMSCPAETPEGQAVGLVKNIALMCTITVGSLPNVVYDFLNEWGLENLDEINPSQIKHMTKVFLNGQWVGMHADATMLCETLRDLRRKRDIDPE
;
A
#
# COMPACT_ATOMS: atom_id res chain seq x y z
N MET A 1 7.77 3.46 26.90
CA MET A 1 7.05 4.75 26.85
C MET A 1 6.66 5.20 25.42
N LEU A 2 7.21 4.59 24.36
CA LEU A 2 6.86 4.88 22.94
C LEU A 2 5.44 4.48 22.48
N VAL A 3 4.75 3.60 23.22
CA VAL A 3 3.47 2.98 22.79
C VAL A 3 2.24 3.92 22.94
N LEU A 4 2.38 5.05 23.63
CA LEU A 4 1.23 5.93 23.97
C LEU A 4 1.11 7.21 23.13
N LYS A 5 2.07 7.52 22.23
CA LYS A 5 2.06 8.76 21.42
C LYS A 5 0.94 8.75 20.36
N GLY A 6 0.78 7.63 19.66
CA GLY A 6 -0.26 7.45 18.63
C GLY A 6 -1.70 7.52 19.15
N PRO A 7 -2.07 6.75 20.19
CA PRO A 7 -3.43 6.74 20.74
C PRO A 7 -3.94 8.12 21.19
N ARG A 8 -3.08 8.93 21.83
CA ARG A 8 -3.46 10.28 22.30
C ARG A 8 -3.79 11.22 21.14
N TYR A 9 -3.02 11.17 20.05
CA TYR A 9 -3.29 11.97 18.85
C TYR A 9 -4.61 11.56 18.17
N MET A 10 -4.90 10.25 18.13
CA MET A 10 -6.17 9.75 17.60
C MET A 10 -7.37 10.22 18.42
N VAL A 11 -7.30 10.15 19.76
CA VAL A 11 -8.36 10.64 20.64
C VAL A 11 -8.55 12.15 20.47
N HIS A 12 -7.46 12.91 20.35
CA HIS A 12 -7.54 14.35 20.08
C HIS A 12 -8.28 14.66 18.77
N ARG A 13 -7.92 13.99 17.66
CA ARG A 13 -8.62 14.11 16.37
C ARG A 13 -10.09 13.74 16.48
N LEU A 14 -10.42 12.66 17.19
CA LEU A 14 -11.80 12.22 17.42
C LEU A 14 -12.61 13.30 18.17
N LEU A 15 -12.06 13.84 19.26
CA LEU A 15 -12.71 14.89 20.05
C LEU A 15 -12.90 16.17 19.23
N LEU A 16 -11.92 16.57 18.42
CA LEU A 16 -12.07 17.72 17.52
C LEU A 16 -13.24 17.51 16.53
N GLY A 17 -13.39 16.31 15.98
CA GLY A 17 -14.49 15.96 15.09
C GLY A 17 -15.83 16.00 15.81
N GLN A 18 -15.93 15.39 17.00
CA GLN A 18 -17.15 15.38 17.81
C GLN A 18 -17.57 16.80 18.25
N LEU A 19 -16.60 17.68 18.50
CA LEU A 19 -16.83 19.08 18.84
C LEU A 19 -17.05 19.99 17.63
N GLY A 20 -17.10 19.44 16.40
CA GLY A 20 -17.32 20.21 15.17
C GLY A 20 -16.18 21.17 14.79
N ARG A 21 -14.98 21.00 15.36
CA ARG A 21 -13.81 21.86 15.09
C ARG A 21 -13.06 21.46 13.82
N ILE A 22 -13.25 20.22 13.36
CA ILE A 22 -12.75 19.72 12.08
C ILE A 22 -13.88 18.99 11.36
N SER A 23 -13.83 18.99 10.03
CA SER A 23 -14.75 18.20 9.20
C SER A 23 -14.38 16.71 9.21
N GLU A 24 -15.35 15.85 8.89
CA GLU A 24 -15.10 14.44 8.68
C GLU A 24 -14.11 14.20 7.54
N ASP A 25 -13.29 13.15 7.68
CA ASP A 25 -12.33 12.78 6.64
C ASP A 25 -13.05 12.21 5.42
N ASP A 26 -12.81 12.82 4.25
CA ASP A 26 -13.30 12.28 2.98
C ASP A 26 -12.66 10.92 2.67
N ARG A 27 -13.50 9.88 2.60
CA ARG A 27 -13.15 8.50 2.26
C ARG A 27 -12.90 8.31 0.77
N ASP A 28 -13.48 9.15 -0.09
CA ASP A 28 -13.43 9.04 -1.54
C ASP A 28 -12.22 9.77 -2.13
N HIS A 29 -11.57 10.65 -1.36
CA HIS A 29 -10.30 11.30 -1.70
C HIS A 29 -9.27 10.32 -2.27
N PHE A 30 -8.85 10.56 -3.51
CA PHE A 30 -7.95 9.65 -4.24
C PHE A 30 -6.53 9.67 -3.68
N GLY A 31 -6.03 10.84 -3.24
CA GLY A 31 -4.71 10.97 -2.61
C GLY A 31 -4.55 10.23 -1.27
N LYS A 32 -5.62 9.68 -0.69
CA LYS A 32 -5.56 8.81 0.50
C LYS A 32 -5.58 7.32 0.13
N LYS A 33 -5.62 6.99 -1.16
CA LYS A 33 -5.59 5.63 -1.70
C LYS A 33 -4.26 5.39 -2.38
N ARG A 34 -3.84 4.12 -2.42
CA ARG A 34 -2.63 3.69 -3.11
C ARG A 34 -2.98 2.64 -4.15
N MET A 35 -2.23 2.62 -5.24
CA MET A 35 -2.35 1.61 -6.27
C MET A 35 -1.30 0.52 -6.02
N ASP A 36 -1.76 -0.71 -5.80
CA ASP A 36 -0.89 -1.87 -5.71
C ASP A 36 -0.49 -2.31 -7.13
N MET A 37 0.78 -2.10 -7.48
CA MET A 37 1.34 -2.55 -8.75
C MET A 37 1.77 -4.02 -8.71
N ALA A 38 2.17 -4.56 -9.86
CA ALA A 38 2.61 -5.95 -9.99
C ALA A 38 3.72 -6.32 -8.99
N GLY A 39 4.66 -5.41 -8.69
CA GLY A 39 5.74 -5.63 -7.73
C GLY A 39 5.25 -5.98 -6.32
N PRO A 40 4.57 -5.06 -5.61
CA PRO A 40 4.00 -5.34 -4.29
C PRO A 40 3.07 -6.56 -4.26
N LEU A 41 2.27 -6.76 -5.31
CA LEU A 41 1.39 -7.92 -5.43
C LEU A 41 2.19 -9.23 -5.48
N MET A 42 3.18 -9.33 -6.38
CA MET A 42 4.04 -10.50 -6.52
C MET A 42 4.83 -10.78 -5.25
N ALA A 43 5.34 -9.73 -4.59
CA ALA A 43 6.05 -9.87 -3.31
C ALA A 43 5.16 -10.47 -2.22
N ALA A 44 3.90 -10.00 -2.10
CA ALA A 44 2.95 -10.55 -1.15
C ALA A 44 2.60 -12.01 -1.45
N SER A 45 2.39 -12.34 -2.72
CA SER A 45 2.13 -13.71 -3.17
C SER A 45 3.30 -14.65 -2.85
N PHE A 46 4.51 -14.27 -3.26
CA PHE A 46 5.72 -15.04 -3.00
C PHE A 46 5.94 -15.24 -1.51
N ALA A 47 5.79 -14.19 -0.70
CA ALA A 47 5.96 -14.29 0.75
C ALA A 47 4.93 -15.25 1.40
N GLN A 48 3.71 -15.33 0.89
CA GLN A 48 2.72 -16.30 1.36
C GLN A 48 3.11 -17.74 0.98
N LEU A 49 3.47 -17.97 -0.28
CA LEU A 49 3.85 -19.29 -0.79
C LEU A 49 5.13 -19.80 -0.13
N PHE A 50 6.11 -18.91 0.09
CA PHE A 50 7.37 -19.24 0.75
C PHE A 50 7.16 -19.61 2.22
N ARG A 51 6.32 -18.87 2.97
CA ARG A 51 5.97 -19.25 4.35
C ARG A 51 5.30 -20.63 4.40
N LYS A 52 4.43 -20.93 3.44
CA LYS A 52 3.80 -22.26 3.34
C LYS A 52 4.84 -23.35 3.05
N LEU A 53 5.74 -23.12 2.11
CA LEU A 53 6.85 -24.03 1.81
C LEU A 53 7.68 -24.36 3.05
N VAL A 54 8.06 -23.34 3.84
CA VAL A 54 8.82 -23.50 5.09
C VAL A 54 8.04 -24.32 6.11
N GLN A 55 6.75 -24.04 6.30
CA GLN A 55 5.88 -24.76 7.24
C GLN A 55 5.69 -26.24 6.84
N ASP A 56 5.44 -26.50 5.56
CA ASP A 56 5.24 -27.85 5.04
C ASP A 56 6.55 -28.66 5.09
N SER A 57 7.68 -28.05 4.72
CA SER A 57 9.00 -28.67 4.83
C SER A 57 9.31 -29.05 6.28
N LYS A 58 9.05 -28.14 7.24
CA LYS A 58 9.21 -28.42 8.67
C LYS A 58 8.35 -29.60 9.11
N ARG A 59 7.08 -29.66 8.68
CA ARG A 59 6.16 -30.76 9.01
C ARG A 59 6.66 -32.10 8.47
N ILE A 60 7.18 -32.13 7.24
CA ILE A 60 7.73 -33.35 6.63
C ILE A 60 8.97 -33.82 7.39
N LEU A 61 9.90 -32.91 7.69
CA LEU A 61 11.10 -33.22 8.45
C LEU A 61 10.79 -33.73 9.86
N GLN A 62 9.83 -33.11 10.55
CA GLN A 62 9.40 -33.57 11.87
C GLN A 62 8.90 -35.01 11.82
N ARG A 63 8.08 -35.35 10.82
CA ARG A 63 7.60 -36.73 10.64
C ARG A 63 8.73 -37.71 10.33
N GLN A 64 9.76 -37.30 9.60
CA GLN A 64 10.92 -38.16 9.34
C GLN A 64 11.64 -38.49 10.66
N VAL A 65 11.87 -37.47 11.51
CA VAL A 65 12.48 -37.65 12.83
C VAL A 65 11.62 -38.54 13.73
N ASP A 66 10.31 -38.26 13.83
CA ASP A 66 9.39 -39.01 14.71
C ASP A 66 9.24 -40.48 14.29
N SER A 67 9.39 -40.78 13.00
CA SER A 67 9.32 -42.14 12.47
C SER A 67 10.66 -42.87 12.41
N GLY A 68 11.74 -42.27 12.92
CA GLY A 68 13.10 -42.84 12.86
C GLY A 68 13.65 -42.99 11.44
N ARG A 69 13.08 -42.27 10.46
CA ARG A 69 13.58 -42.23 9.07
C ARG A 69 14.78 -41.30 8.97
N HIS A 70 15.61 -41.52 7.95
CA HIS A 70 16.73 -40.64 7.64
C HIS A 70 16.24 -39.20 7.37
N PHE A 71 16.92 -38.23 7.97
CA PHE A 71 16.65 -36.80 7.79
C PHE A 71 17.14 -36.36 6.40
N ASP A 72 16.22 -36.10 5.47
CA ASP A 72 16.56 -35.62 4.13
C ASP A 72 15.83 -34.31 3.80
N LEU A 73 16.58 -33.22 3.91
CA LEU A 73 16.13 -31.87 3.60
C LEU A 73 15.75 -31.70 2.13
N ASN A 74 16.52 -32.28 1.21
CA ASN A 74 16.29 -32.10 -0.22
C ASN A 74 15.02 -32.80 -0.67
N SER A 75 14.76 -34.01 -0.14
CA SER A 75 13.48 -34.69 -0.34
C SER A 75 12.32 -33.89 0.27
N ALA A 76 12.47 -33.39 1.49
CA ALA A 76 11.41 -32.64 2.17
C ALA A 76 11.00 -31.36 1.41
N ILE A 77 11.97 -30.60 0.90
CA ILE A 77 11.68 -29.38 0.11
C ILE A 77 11.01 -29.73 -1.22
N ARG A 78 11.46 -30.80 -1.91
CA ARG A 78 10.86 -31.24 -3.18
C ARG A 78 9.42 -31.76 -3.02
N SER A 79 9.12 -32.38 -1.88
CA SER A 79 7.78 -32.88 -1.57
C SER A 79 6.86 -31.83 -0.94
N ALA A 80 7.39 -30.67 -0.53
CA ALA A 80 6.61 -29.58 0.03
C ALA A 80 5.87 -28.78 -1.05
N SER A 81 5.00 -27.87 -0.63
CA SER A 81 4.16 -27.08 -1.55
C SER A 81 5.01 -26.26 -2.54
N SER A 82 4.81 -26.51 -3.83
CA SER A 82 5.51 -25.84 -4.91
C SER A 82 5.11 -24.38 -5.04
N ILE A 83 6.10 -23.47 -4.95
CA ILE A 83 5.92 -22.05 -5.25
C ILE A 83 5.52 -21.88 -6.73
N THR A 84 6.10 -22.68 -7.63
CA THR A 84 5.83 -22.65 -9.07
C THR A 84 4.36 -22.87 -9.39
N ASP A 85 3.74 -23.88 -8.78
CA ASP A 85 2.33 -24.21 -9.04
C ASP A 85 1.40 -23.16 -8.43
N GLY A 86 1.76 -22.65 -7.24
CA GLY A 86 1.04 -21.55 -6.61
C GLY A 86 1.04 -20.28 -7.48
N LEU A 87 2.20 -19.86 -7.98
CA LEU A 87 2.31 -18.70 -8.86
C LEU A 87 1.60 -18.94 -10.20
N ARG A 88 1.77 -20.12 -10.81
CA ARG A 88 1.10 -20.49 -12.06
C ARG A 88 -0.42 -20.40 -11.91
N TYR A 89 -0.97 -20.93 -10.82
CA TYR A 89 -2.40 -20.87 -10.54
C TYR A 89 -2.89 -19.42 -10.39
N GLN A 90 -2.22 -18.59 -9.58
CA GLN A 90 -2.64 -17.21 -9.33
C GLN A 90 -2.57 -16.33 -10.58
N LEU A 91 -1.53 -16.49 -11.38
CA LEU A 91 -1.36 -15.75 -12.63
C LEU A 91 -2.36 -16.20 -13.71
N ALA A 92 -2.64 -17.51 -13.80
CA ALA A 92 -3.58 -18.04 -14.78
C ALA A 92 -5.03 -17.71 -14.46
N THR A 93 -5.42 -17.78 -13.18
CA THR A 93 -6.81 -17.58 -12.75
C THR A 93 -7.13 -16.13 -12.37
N GLY A 94 -6.11 -15.33 -12.04
CA GLY A 94 -6.29 -13.99 -11.49
C GLY A 94 -6.82 -13.96 -10.05
N ASN A 95 -6.81 -15.10 -9.36
CA ASN A 95 -7.20 -15.23 -7.95
C ASN A 95 -5.96 -15.16 -7.05
N TRP A 96 -5.86 -14.12 -6.23
CA TRP A 96 -4.69 -13.84 -5.40
C TRP A 96 -5.06 -13.99 -3.93
N GLY A 97 -4.48 -15.02 -3.31
CA GLY A 97 -4.76 -15.38 -1.92
C GLY A 97 -6.12 -16.06 -1.73
N ILE A 98 -6.25 -16.80 -0.63
CA ILE A 98 -7.47 -17.49 -0.21
C ILE A 98 -7.68 -17.10 1.26
N ASP A 99 -8.88 -16.64 1.61
CA ASP A 99 -9.25 -16.34 2.99
C ASP A 99 -9.41 -17.64 3.81
N LYS A 100 -9.61 -17.51 5.12
CA LYS A 100 -9.84 -18.69 5.99
C LYS A 100 -11.10 -19.48 5.63
N SER A 101 -12.01 -18.86 4.88
CA SER A 101 -13.30 -19.41 4.42
C SER A 101 -13.20 -20.03 3.01
N GLY A 102 -12.01 -20.06 2.38
CA GLY A 102 -11.81 -20.58 1.03
C GLY A 102 -12.13 -19.60 -0.11
N LYS A 103 -12.52 -18.36 0.17
CA LYS A 103 -12.82 -17.32 -0.84
C LYS A 103 -11.55 -16.60 -1.28
N SER A 104 -11.46 -16.31 -2.58
CA SER A 104 -10.36 -15.50 -3.12
C SER A 104 -10.39 -14.09 -2.55
N VAL A 105 -9.26 -13.63 -2.01
CA VAL A 105 -9.17 -12.32 -1.34
C VAL A 105 -9.15 -11.18 -2.36
N ARG A 106 -8.49 -11.41 -3.50
CA ARG A 106 -8.43 -10.45 -4.61
C ARG A 106 -8.66 -11.20 -5.91
N THR A 107 -9.76 -10.89 -6.59
CA THR A 107 -10.13 -11.49 -7.88
C THR A 107 -9.88 -10.52 -9.04
N GLY A 108 -9.53 -11.06 -10.20
CA GLY A 108 -9.38 -10.28 -11.44
C GLY A 108 -8.13 -9.39 -11.47
N VAL A 109 -7.11 -9.71 -10.68
CA VAL A 109 -5.81 -9.02 -10.67
C VAL A 109 -5.01 -9.34 -11.95
N SER A 110 -4.97 -10.62 -12.33
CA SER A 110 -4.40 -11.05 -13.61
C SER A 110 -5.51 -11.21 -14.64
N GLN A 111 -5.28 -10.73 -15.86
CA GLN A 111 -6.24 -10.76 -16.97
C GLN A 111 -5.49 -11.07 -18.27
N VAL A 112 -6.15 -11.75 -19.20
CA VAL A 112 -5.59 -12.00 -20.54
C VAL A 112 -5.50 -10.67 -21.29
N LEU A 113 -4.32 -10.39 -21.87
CA LEU A 113 -4.06 -9.15 -22.59
C LEU A 113 -5.01 -9.00 -23.79
N ASN A 114 -5.80 -7.93 -23.83
CA ASN A 114 -6.61 -7.56 -24.98
C ASN A 114 -5.71 -7.08 -26.13
N ARG A 115 -5.77 -7.79 -27.26
CA ARG A 115 -4.97 -7.52 -28.48
C ARG A 115 -5.82 -7.13 -29.69
N LEU A 116 -7.03 -6.60 -29.49
CA LEU A 116 -7.91 -6.20 -30.59
C LEU A 116 -7.30 -5.09 -31.46
N THR A 117 -6.66 -4.11 -30.84
CA THR A 117 -5.92 -3.03 -31.51
C THR A 117 -4.69 -2.66 -30.69
N PHE A 118 -3.75 -1.93 -31.30
CA PHE A 118 -2.60 -1.37 -30.58
C PHE A 118 -3.04 -0.50 -29.40
N MET A 119 -4.01 0.39 -29.62
CA MET A 119 -4.55 1.27 -28.58
C MET A 119 -5.27 0.50 -27.47
N SER A 120 -6.01 -0.56 -27.82
CA SER A 120 -6.65 -1.45 -26.84
C SER A 120 -5.63 -2.12 -25.93
N THR A 121 -4.49 -2.55 -26.48
CA THR A 121 -3.39 -3.14 -25.72
C THR A 121 -2.80 -2.13 -24.73
N MET A 122 -2.52 -0.90 -25.19
CA MET A 122 -1.98 0.17 -24.35
C MET A 122 -2.96 0.59 -23.24
N SER A 123 -4.25 0.73 -23.55
CA SER A 123 -5.30 1.00 -22.56
C SER A 123 -5.34 -0.12 -21.51
N HIS A 124 -5.30 -1.38 -21.93
CA HIS A 124 -5.38 -2.50 -21.00
C HIS A 124 -4.22 -2.55 -20.00
N LEU A 125 -3.00 -2.19 -20.42
CA LEU A 125 -1.83 -2.11 -19.53
C LEU A 125 -1.93 -0.98 -18.49
N ARG A 126 -2.78 0.03 -18.72
CA ARG A 126 -2.94 1.21 -17.86
C ARG A 126 -4.22 1.17 -17.04
N ARG A 127 -4.91 0.03 -17.05
CA ARG A 127 -6.15 -0.21 -16.33
C ARG A 127 -5.90 -0.31 -14.84
N MET A 128 -6.74 0.38 -14.08
CA MET A 128 -6.80 0.31 -12.63
C MET A 128 -8.15 -0.27 -12.19
N ASN A 129 -8.12 -1.14 -11.18
CA ASN A 129 -9.31 -1.81 -10.67
C ASN A 129 -9.48 -1.55 -9.18
N THR A 130 -10.64 -1.06 -8.79
CA THR A 130 -11.01 -0.89 -7.38
C THR A 130 -11.55 -2.22 -6.85
N PRO A 131 -11.02 -2.78 -5.74
CA PRO A 131 -11.41 -4.08 -5.21
C PRO A 131 -12.75 -4.01 -4.46
N LEU A 132 -13.82 -3.65 -5.18
CA LEU A 132 -15.19 -3.63 -4.70
C LEU A 132 -16.03 -4.64 -5.47
N GLU A 133 -17.02 -5.20 -4.80
CA GLU A 133 -17.96 -6.12 -5.43
C GLU A 133 -18.75 -5.39 -6.51
N ARG A 134 -18.75 -5.94 -7.74
CA ARG A 134 -19.39 -5.30 -8.90
C ARG A 134 -20.92 -5.24 -8.77
N SER A 135 -21.51 -6.12 -7.98
CA SER A 135 -22.95 -6.17 -7.64
C SER A 135 -23.37 -5.02 -6.70
N GLY A 136 -22.42 -4.37 -6.04
CA GLY A 136 -22.69 -3.31 -5.07
C GLY A 136 -23.27 -2.05 -5.72
N LYS A 137 -24.43 -1.61 -5.24
CA LYS A 137 -25.13 -0.37 -5.66
C LYS A 137 -24.57 0.92 -5.03
N LEU A 138 -23.36 0.90 -4.48
CA LEU A 138 -22.75 2.08 -3.86
C LEU A 138 -22.36 3.09 -4.93
N ALA A 139 -23.05 4.23 -4.96
CA ALA A 139 -22.82 5.28 -5.96
C ALA A 139 -21.50 6.04 -5.76
N LYS A 140 -21.16 6.41 -4.51
CA LYS A 140 -20.03 7.30 -4.21
C LYS A 140 -18.66 6.80 -4.74
N PRO A 141 -18.26 5.53 -4.56
CA PRO A 141 -16.97 5.05 -5.09
C PRO A 141 -16.90 5.02 -6.62
N ARG A 142 -18.07 5.02 -7.29
CA ARG A 142 -18.18 4.97 -8.77
C ARG A 142 -18.21 6.37 -9.38
N GLN A 143 -18.65 7.37 -8.62
CA GLN A 143 -18.70 8.75 -9.07
C GLN A 143 -17.30 9.32 -9.31
N LEU A 144 -17.21 10.22 -10.29
CA LEU A 144 -15.98 10.95 -10.54
C LEU A 144 -15.76 11.97 -9.42
N HIS A 145 -14.78 11.69 -8.57
CA HIS A 145 -14.30 12.64 -7.56
C HIS A 145 -13.29 13.64 -8.14
N ASN A 146 -13.29 14.89 -7.66
CA ASN A 146 -12.42 15.96 -8.16
C ASN A 146 -10.92 15.64 -8.04
N THR A 147 -10.54 14.86 -7.02
CA THR A 147 -9.14 14.45 -6.77
C THR A 147 -8.60 13.44 -7.78
N HIS A 148 -9.44 12.94 -8.70
CA HIS A 148 -8.98 12.11 -9.81
C HIS A 148 -8.27 12.92 -10.90
N TRP A 149 -8.44 14.24 -10.91
CA TRP A 149 -7.84 15.12 -11.89
C TRP A 149 -6.31 14.95 -11.93
N GLY A 150 -5.76 14.82 -13.13
CA GLY A 150 -4.34 14.57 -13.36
C GLY A 150 -3.88 13.11 -13.13
N MET A 151 -4.67 12.28 -12.44
CA MET A 151 -4.28 10.91 -12.08
C MET A 151 -4.95 9.83 -12.93
N SER A 152 -6.22 9.99 -13.26
CA SER A 152 -6.99 9.04 -14.06
C SER A 152 -7.81 9.72 -15.16
N CYS A 153 -8.05 9.01 -16.26
CA CYS A 153 -8.94 9.47 -17.32
C CYS A 153 -10.38 9.62 -16.78
N PRO A 154 -11.03 10.80 -16.95
CA PRO A 154 -12.37 11.03 -16.42
C PRO A 154 -13.46 10.29 -17.22
N ALA A 155 -13.20 9.95 -18.48
CA ALA A 155 -14.18 9.37 -19.40
C ALA A 155 -14.02 7.86 -19.61
N GLU A 156 -12.80 7.34 -19.54
CA GLU A 156 -12.50 5.95 -19.93
C GLU A 156 -12.81 4.96 -18.80
N THR A 157 -14.08 4.56 -18.72
CA THR A 157 -14.61 3.52 -17.84
C THR A 157 -15.55 2.61 -18.64
N PRO A 158 -15.61 1.30 -18.37
CA PRO A 158 -16.63 0.44 -18.97
C PRO A 158 -18.04 0.86 -18.54
N GLU A 159 -19.02 0.52 -19.38
CA GLU A 159 -20.43 0.66 -19.06
C GLU A 159 -20.92 -0.43 -18.09
N GLY A 160 -22.08 -0.21 -17.47
CA GLY A 160 -22.75 -1.20 -16.62
C GLY A 160 -22.09 -1.38 -15.24
N GLN A 161 -22.01 -2.61 -14.76
CA GLN A 161 -21.66 -2.91 -13.36
C GLN A 161 -20.21 -2.57 -12.97
N ALA A 162 -19.33 -2.34 -13.94
CA ALA A 162 -17.94 -1.96 -13.69
C ALA A 162 -17.71 -0.44 -13.76
N VAL A 163 -18.74 0.35 -14.04
CA VAL A 163 -18.64 1.81 -14.17
C VAL A 163 -18.04 2.43 -12.91
N GLY A 164 -17.01 3.25 -13.11
CA GLY A 164 -16.28 3.95 -12.04
C GLY A 164 -15.38 3.07 -11.17
N LEU A 165 -15.47 1.74 -11.26
CA LEU A 165 -14.60 0.81 -10.53
C LEU A 165 -13.34 0.48 -11.33
N VAL A 166 -13.49 0.37 -12.65
CA VAL A 166 -12.41 0.20 -13.61
C VAL A 166 -12.15 1.56 -14.25
N LYS A 167 -10.92 2.05 -14.12
CA LYS A 167 -10.50 3.32 -14.73
C LYS A 167 -9.19 3.10 -15.46
N ASN A 168 -8.71 4.14 -16.14
CA ASN A 168 -7.37 4.15 -16.74
C ASN A 168 -6.55 5.30 -16.19
N ILE A 169 -5.26 5.07 -16.00
CA ILE A 169 -4.31 6.07 -15.51
C ILE A 169 -4.21 7.21 -16.54
N ALA A 170 -3.98 8.47 -16.12
CA ALA A 170 -3.79 9.60 -17.05
C ALA A 170 -2.39 9.58 -17.69
N LEU A 171 -2.20 10.06 -18.92
CA LEU A 171 -0.95 9.86 -19.69
C LEU A 171 0.34 10.26 -18.95
N MET A 172 0.31 11.36 -18.21
CA MET A 172 1.47 11.88 -17.45
C MET A 172 1.55 11.37 -16.01
N CYS A 173 0.64 10.51 -15.59
CA CYS A 173 0.62 9.99 -14.22
C CYS A 173 1.68 8.88 -14.08
N THR A 174 2.59 9.11 -13.13
CA THR A 174 3.63 8.15 -12.72
C THR A 174 3.24 7.56 -11.37
N ILE A 175 3.49 6.26 -11.21
CA ILE A 175 3.21 5.54 -9.98
C ILE A 175 4.52 5.38 -9.22
N THR A 176 4.53 5.83 -7.98
CA THR A 176 5.69 5.74 -7.09
C THR A 176 6.06 4.29 -6.85
N VAL A 177 7.34 3.95 -7.01
CA VAL A 177 7.92 2.64 -6.68
C VAL A 177 8.39 2.56 -5.23
N GLY A 178 8.58 3.73 -4.60
CA GLY A 178 8.97 3.86 -3.19
C GLY A 178 10.46 4.11 -3.03
N SER A 179 10.79 4.84 -1.95
CA SER A 179 12.14 5.27 -1.60
C SER A 179 12.48 4.88 -0.17
N LEU A 180 13.78 4.86 0.15
CA LEU A 180 14.25 4.54 1.49
C LEU A 180 13.94 5.71 2.45
N PRO A 181 13.15 5.51 3.51
CA PRO A 181 12.74 6.61 4.38
C PRO A 181 13.87 7.13 5.28
N ASN A 182 14.93 6.33 5.47
CA ASN A 182 16.03 6.66 6.39
C ASN A 182 16.74 7.95 6.00
N VAL A 183 16.96 8.19 4.71
CA VAL A 183 17.62 9.42 4.22
C VAL A 183 16.88 10.67 4.70
N VAL A 184 15.54 10.65 4.62
CA VAL A 184 14.71 11.77 5.09
C VAL A 184 14.68 11.83 6.62
N TYR A 185 14.63 10.69 7.29
CA TYR A 185 14.63 10.62 8.75
C TYR A 185 15.93 11.17 9.35
N ASP A 186 17.08 10.76 8.83
CA ASP A 186 18.40 11.18 9.29
C ASP A 186 18.57 12.69 9.08
N PHE A 187 18.17 13.20 7.89
CA PHE A 187 18.12 14.64 7.63
C PHE A 187 17.24 15.41 8.64
N LEU A 188 16.05 14.90 8.94
CA LEU A 188 15.16 15.55 9.92
C LEU A 188 15.80 15.62 11.31
N ASN A 189 16.45 14.54 11.76
CA ASN A 189 17.14 14.54 13.05
C ASN A 189 18.29 15.54 13.09
N GLU A 190 19.07 15.64 12.01
CA GLU A 190 20.18 16.60 11.90
C GLU A 190 19.68 18.05 11.84
N TRP A 191 18.51 18.28 11.24
CA TRP A 191 17.91 19.61 11.06
C TRP A 191 17.03 20.07 12.24
N GLY A 192 17.28 19.56 13.45
CA GLY A 192 16.64 20.07 14.67
C GLY A 192 15.23 19.54 14.94
N LEU A 193 14.92 18.31 14.50
CA LEU A 193 13.71 17.62 14.93
C LEU A 193 13.80 17.28 16.43
N GLU A 194 12.89 17.83 17.22
CA GLU A 194 12.82 17.57 18.66
C GLU A 194 11.99 16.31 18.97
N ASN A 195 12.52 15.48 19.88
CA ASN A 195 11.82 14.28 20.31
C ASN A 195 10.65 14.63 21.23
N LEU A 196 9.51 13.97 21.03
CA LEU A 196 8.33 14.16 21.86
C LEU A 196 8.53 13.98 23.36
N ASP A 197 9.51 13.16 23.76
CA ASP A 197 9.76 12.88 25.18
C ASP A 197 10.50 14.05 25.87
N GLU A 198 11.08 14.96 25.10
CA GLU A 198 11.89 16.09 25.58
C GLU A 198 11.11 17.42 25.57
N ILE A 199 9.95 17.44 24.90
CA ILE A 199 9.16 18.66 24.71
C ILE A 199 8.22 18.91 25.89
N ASN A 200 8.29 20.12 26.44
CA ASN A 200 7.34 20.54 27.47
C ASN A 200 5.93 20.70 26.90
N PRO A 201 4.87 20.23 27.60
CA PRO A 201 3.49 20.31 27.11
C PRO A 201 3.03 21.72 26.72
N SER A 202 3.57 22.76 27.35
CA SER A 202 3.28 24.16 27.04
C SER A 202 3.79 24.59 25.66
N GLN A 203 4.91 24.02 25.20
CA GLN A 203 5.54 24.36 23.92
C GLN A 203 4.86 23.66 22.73
N ILE A 204 4.18 22.54 22.96
CA ILE A 204 3.51 21.74 21.92
C ILE A 204 2.55 22.58 21.06
N LYS A 205 1.89 23.59 21.62
CA LYS A 205 0.96 24.47 20.90
C LYS A 205 1.66 25.31 19.82
N HIS A 206 2.93 25.62 20.01
CA HIS A 206 3.72 26.52 19.17
C HIS A 206 4.61 25.79 18.17
N MET A 207 4.67 24.46 18.23
CA MET A 207 5.50 23.63 17.38
C MET A 207 4.65 22.84 16.37
N THR A 208 5.24 22.54 15.23
CA THR A 208 4.60 21.74 14.18
C THR A 208 4.91 20.26 14.34
N LYS A 209 3.90 19.40 14.21
CA LYS A 209 4.06 17.95 14.27
C LYS A 209 4.60 17.44 12.94
N VAL A 210 5.66 16.63 12.97
CA VAL A 210 6.26 16.05 11.76
C VAL A 210 5.94 14.56 11.70
N PHE A 211 5.33 14.12 10.60
CA PHE A 211 4.99 12.72 10.33
C PHE A 211 5.75 12.22 9.12
N LEU A 212 6.43 11.09 9.25
CA LEU A 212 7.09 10.39 8.15
C LEU A 212 6.40 9.03 7.95
N ASN A 213 5.81 8.80 6.77
CA ASN A 213 5.05 7.59 6.45
C ASN A 213 3.98 7.19 7.50
N GLY A 214 3.37 8.19 8.15
CA GLY A 214 2.34 8.00 9.19
C GLY A 214 2.88 7.82 10.61
N GLN A 215 4.20 7.69 10.79
CA GLN A 215 4.84 7.69 12.09
C GLN A 215 5.09 9.13 12.55
N TRP A 216 4.67 9.47 13.76
CA TRP A 216 5.02 10.74 14.39
C TRP A 216 6.49 10.68 14.83
N VAL A 217 7.37 11.32 14.07
CA VAL A 217 8.83 11.25 14.28
C VAL A 217 9.33 12.32 15.25
N GLY A 218 8.67 13.47 15.33
CA GLY A 218 9.02 14.53 16.27
C GLY A 218 8.24 15.81 16.03
N MET A 219 8.75 16.91 16.53
CA MET A 219 8.21 18.25 16.31
C MET A 219 9.29 19.22 15.88
N HIS A 220 8.89 20.28 15.19
CA HIS A 220 9.80 21.31 14.70
C HIS A 220 9.21 22.70 14.93
N ALA A 221 10.04 23.65 15.36
CA ALA A 221 9.59 25.03 15.65
C ALA A 221 9.33 25.83 14.37
N ASP A 222 10.20 25.72 13.36
CA ASP A 222 10.06 26.43 12.08
C ASP A 222 9.74 25.47 10.92
N ALA A 223 8.45 25.21 10.71
CA ALA A 223 8.03 24.33 9.63
C ALA A 223 8.22 24.95 8.23
N THR A 224 8.29 26.28 8.13
CA THR A 224 8.40 26.97 6.84
C THR A 224 9.78 26.74 6.25
N MET A 225 10.83 27.04 7.02
CA MET A 225 12.22 26.80 6.62
C MET A 225 12.44 25.33 6.28
N LEU A 226 11.97 24.41 7.14
CA LEU A 226 12.08 22.98 6.90
C LEU A 226 11.45 22.55 5.57
N CYS A 227 10.25 23.06 5.26
CA CYS A 227 9.56 22.73 4.01
C CYS A 227 10.28 23.31 2.78
N GLU A 228 10.88 24.49 2.87
CA GLU A 228 11.66 25.09 1.78
C GLU A 228 12.93 24.29 1.51
N THR A 229 13.69 23.96 2.55
CA THR A 229 14.90 23.14 2.43
C THR A 229 14.60 21.77 1.83
N LEU A 230 13.56 21.07 2.31
CA LEU A 230 13.16 19.76 1.77
C LEU A 230 12.77 19.83 0.28
N ARG A 231 12.08 20.90 -0.14
CA ARG A 231 11.74 21.11 -1.56
C ARG A 231 12.99 21.32 -2.41
N ASP A 232 13.97 22.04 -1.90
CA ASP A 232 15.22 22.29 -2.62
C ASP A 232 16.09 21.04 -2.72
N LEU A 233 16.17 20.23 -1.66
CA LEU A 233 16.84 18.92 -1.69
C LEU A 233 16.20 18.00 -2.74
N ARG A 234 14.87 17.95 -2.82
CA ARG A 234 14.15 17.21 -3.86
C ARG A 234 14.44 17.74 -5.26
N ARG A 235 14.49 19.07 -5.46
CA ARG A 235 14.79 19.69 -6.77
C ARG A 235 16.23 19.41 -7.22
N LYS A 236 17.18 19.37 -6.28
CA LYS A 236 18.59 19.02 -6.51
C LYS A 236 18.83 17.51 -6.67
N ARG A 237 17.83 16.68 -6.34
CA ARG A 237 17.90 15.21 -6.31
C ARG A 237 18.80 14.65 -5.22
N ASP A 238 18.98 15.41 -4.13
CA ASP A 238 19.62 14.91 -2.90
C ASP A 238 18.66 13.97 -2.14
N ILE A 239 17.35 14.17 -2.33
CA ILE A 239 16.27 13.26 -1.93
C ILE A 239 15.55 12.78 -3.19
N ASP A 240 15.07 11.54 -3.15
CA ASP A 240 14.31 10.95 -4.24
C ASP A 240 13.12 11.84 -4.67
N PRO A 241 12.89 12.06 -5.98
CA PRO A 241 11.76 12.83 -6.48
C PRO A 241 10.37 12.24 -6.22
N GLU A 242 10.25 10.99 -5.77
CA GLU A 242 8.98 10.39 -5.35
C GLU A 242 8.63 10.78 -3.90
#